data_AF-A0A2N7PJJ6-F1
#
_entry.id   AF-A0A2N7PJJ6-F1
#
_cell.length_a   1.000
_cell.length_b   1.000
_cell.length_c   1.000
_cell.angle_alpha   90.00
_cell.angle_beta   90.00
_cell.angle_gamma   90.00
#
_symmetry.space_group_name_H-M   'P 1'
#
loop_
_entity.id
_entity.type
_entity.pdbx_description
1 polymer ?
#
loop_
_entity_poly.entity_id
_entity_poly.type
_entity_poly.pdbx_seq_one_letter_code
_entity_poly.pdbx_strand_id
1 'polypeptide(L)'
;MIKWFLSVLVLIFLPLSAYAVTGEDIFKSKGCSGCHSKSFDSFAPSLSTISKSYYNKKEDLKAFLRGNKPGLIKGEPKTMKGFINLTKKLNDSELEALVTYLLSF
;
A
#
# COMPACT_ATOMS: atom_id res chain seq x y z
N MET A 1 56.78 10.49 -29.45
CA MET A 1 55.91 9.34 -29.76
C MET A 1 54.90 9.19 -28.62
N ILE A 2 53.63 9.03 -28.98
CA ILE A 2 52.43 9.38 -28.21
C ILE A 2 52.27 8.54 -26.93
N LYS A 3 51.91 9.24 -25.85
CA LYS A 3 51.48 8.67 -24.56
C LYS A 3 50.05 8.13 -24.67
N TRP A 4 49.84 7.00 -24.00
CA TRP A 4 48.68 6.68 -23.16
C TRP A 4 47.31 6.68 -23.84
N PHE A 5 46.66 5.52 -23.92
CA PHE A 5 45.26 5.39 -23.51
C PHE A 5 45.01 3.93 -23.09
N LEU A 6 45.17 3.68 -21.79
CA LEU A 6 44.62 2.51 -21.13
C LEU A 6 43.10 2.66 -21.20
N SER A 7 42.46 1.93 -22.11
CA SER A 7 41.00 1.91 -22.23
C SER A 7 40.44 1.12 -21.06
N VAL A 8 40.18 1.81 -19.95
CA VAL A 8 39.39 1.28 -18.84
C VAL A 8 37.93 1.29 -19.31
N LEU A 9 37.45 0.13 -19.73
CA LEU A 9 36.03 -0.14 -19.89
C LEU A 9 35.39 -0.16 -18.50
N VAL A 10 35.03 1.03 -18.00
CA VAL A 10 34.23 1.18 -16.78
C VAL A 10 32.83 0.62 -17.10
N LEU A 11 32.59 -0.63 -16.69
CA LEU A 11 31.26 -1.19 -16.53
C LEU A 11 30.55 -0.36 -15.46
N ILE A 12 29.79 0.65 -15.92
CA ILE A 12 28.87 1.41 -15.09
C ILE A 12 27.76 0.43 -14.68
N PHE A 13 27.92 -0.16 -13.49
CA PHE A 13 26.83 -0.79 -12.75
C PHE A 13 25.85 0.32 -12.35
N LEU A 14 24.92 0.67 -13.25
CA LEU A 14 23.75 1.43 -12.89
C LEU A 14 22.96 0.55 -11.91
N PRO A 15 22.76 0.95 -10.64
CA PRO A 15 21.83 0.24 -9.79
C PRO A 15 20.47 0.41 -10.46
N LEU A 16 19.92 -0.70 -10.94
CA LEU A 16 18.54 -0.77 -11.37
C LEU A 16 17.71 -0.53 -10.10
N SER A 17 17.48 0.74 -9.75
CA SER A 17 16.68 1.12 -8.60
C SER A 17 15.34 0.41 -8.75
N ALA A 18 15.14 -0.62 -7.94
CA ALA A 18 13.86 -1.27 -7.81
C ALA A 18 12.84 -0.17 -7.54
N TYR A 19 11.95 0.06 -8.50
CA TYR A 19 10.90 1.06 -8.36
C TYR A 19 10.01 0.59 -7.22
N ALA A 20 10.22 1.12 -6.02
CA ALA A 20 9.46 0.73 -4.84
C ALA A 20 8.02 1.21 -5.02
N VAL A 21 7.09 0.29 -5.25
CA VAL A 21 5.68 0.61 -5.39
C VAL A 21 5.19 1.23 -4.08
N THR A 22 4.64 2.44 -4.14
CA THR A 22 4.16 3.14 -2.93
C THR A 22 2.82 2.59 -2.48
N GLY A 23 2.47 2.82 -1.20
CA GLY A 23 1.15 2.46 -0.68
C GLY A 23 0.00 3.18 -1.41
N GLU A 24 0.23 4.42 -1.86
CA GLU A 24 -0.74 5.18 -2.66
C GLU A 24 -0.95 4.54 -4.04
N ASP A 25 0.11 4.07 -4.69
CA ASP A 25 0.02 3.39 -5.99
C ASP A 25 -0.74 2.07 -5.86
N ILE A 26 -0.51 1.31 -4.78
CA ILE A 26 -1.27 0.10 -4.48
C ILE A 26 -2.75 0.45 -4.26
N PHE A 27 -3.02 1.47 -3.44
CA PHE A 27 -4.38 1.93 -3.17
C PHE A 27 -5.15 2.29 -4.44
N LYS A 28 -4.51 3.05 -5.35
CA LYS A 28 -5.12 3.43 -6.64
C LYS A 28 -5.25 2.25 -7.60
N SER A 29 -4.19 1.45 -7.78
CA SER A 29 -4.16 0.35 -8.74
C SER A 29 -5.11 -0.81 -8.39
N LYS A 30 -5.43 -0.99 -7.10
CA LYS A 30 -6.45 -1.95 -6.65
C LYS A 30 -7.87 -1.39 -6.67
N GLY A 31 -8.06 -0.14 -7.10
CA GLY A 31 -9.38 0.50 -7.24
C GLY A 31 -9.99 0.97 -5.91
N CYS A 32 -9.22 1.02 -4.83
CA CYS A 32 -9.72 1.38 -3.50
C CYS A 32 -10.29 2.81 -3.46
N SER A 33 -9.70 3.72 -4.26
CA SER A 33 -10.14 5.11 -4.41
C SER A 33 -11.55 5.27 -5.00
N GLY A 34 -12.10 4.23 -5.62
CA GLY A 34 -13.47 4.26 -6.14
C GLY A 34 -14.54 4.33 -5.04
N CYS A 35 -14.20 3.91 -3.82
CA CYS A 35 -15.11 3.93 -2.67
C CYS A 35 -14.56 4.71 -1.48
N HIS A 36 -13.24 4.62 -1.23
CA HIS A 36 -12.61 5.25 -0.08
C HIS A 36 -12.05 6.63 -0.45
N SER A 37 -12.70 7.68 0.05
CA SER A 37 -12.20 9.05 -0.09
C SER A 37 -11.11 9.35 0.97
N LYS A 38 -10.38 10.46 0.81
CA LYS A 38 -9.36 10.86 1.81
C LYS A 38 -9.97 11.26 3.16
N SER A 39 -11.06 12.02 3.16
CA SER A 39 -11.54 12.71 4.38
C SER A 39 -13.06 12.73 4.57
N PHE A 40 -13.85 12.28 3.60
CA PHE A 40 -15.30 12.31 3.66
C PHE A 40 -15.90 10.90 3.63
N ASP A 41 -16.64 10.55 4.67
CA ASP A 41 -17.37 9.29 4.74
C ASP A 41 -18.62 9.38 3.87
N SER A 42 -18.84 8.37 3.03
CA SER A 42 -20.05 8.25 2.22
C SER A 42 -20.61 6.84 2.40
N PHE A 43 -20.76 6.07 1.33
CA PHE A 43 -21.13 4.66 1.43
C PHE A 43 -19.98 3.77 1.95
N ALA A 44 -18.75 4.27 2.00
CA ALA A 44 -17.58 3.64 2.60
C ALA A 44 -16.83 4.64 3.50
N PRO A 45 -16.09 4.17 4.52
CA PRO A 45 -15.33 5.05 5.40
C PRO A 45 -14.16 5.70 4.63
N SER A 46 -13.89 6.96 4.94
CA SER A 46 -12.72 7.67 4.45
C SER A 46 -11.41 7.12 5.03
N LEU A 47 -10.30 7.47 4.42
CA LEU A 47 -8.97 7.15 4.94
C LEU A 47 -8.75 7.76 6.32
N SER A 48 -9.21 8.99 6.58
CA SER A 48 -9.14 9.58 7.91
C SER A 48 -9.95 8.80 8.96
N THR A 49 -11.14 8.30 8.59
CA THR A 49 -11.94 7.43 9.48
C THR A 49 -11.27 6.08 9.71
N ILE A 50 -10.68 5.47 8.67
CA ILE A 50 -9.91 4.23 8.79
C ILE A 50 -8.71 4.43 9.72
N SER A 51 -7.90 5.45 9.45
CA SER A 51 -6.71 5.80 10.24
C SER A 51 -7.04 5.97 11.72
N LYS A 52 -8.07 6.78 12.04
CA LYS A 52 -8.54 6.97 13.43
C LYS A 52 -9.01 5.68 14.07
N SER A 53 -9.77 4.86 13.34
CA SER A 53 -10.31 3.59 13.86
C SER A 53 -9.23 2.56 14.18
N TYR A 54 -8.09 2.66 13.49
CA TYR A 54 -6.94 1.77 13.63
C TYR A 54 -5.72 2.45 14.28
N TYR A 55 -5.90 3.58 14.97
CA TYR A 55 -4.82 4.24 15.71
C TYR A 55 -4.17 3.27 16.71
N ASN A 56 -2.84 3.14 16.65
CA ASN A 56 -2.04 2.16 17.38
C ASN A 56 -2.47 0.68 17.20
N LYS A 57 -3.17 0.36 16.11
CA LYS A 57 -3.70 -0.97 15.79
C LYS A 57 -3.32 -1.40 14.37
N LYS A 58 -2.08 -1.13 13.97
CA LYS A 58 -1.55 -1.47 12.64
C LYS A 58 -1.68 -2.96 12.31
N GLU A 59 -1.32 -3.82 13.25
CA GLU A 59 -1.39 -5.28 13.06
C GLU A 59 -2.83 -5.78 12.94
N ASP A 60 -3.78 -5.10 13.58
CA ASP A 60 -5.21 -5.38 13.41
C ASP A 60 -5.70 -5.04 12.00
N LEU A 61 -5.23 -3.93 11.44
CA LEU A 61 -5.54 -3.56 10.06
C LEU A 61 -4.93 -4.56 9.08
N LYS A 62 -3.67 -4.96 9.29
CA LYS A 62 -3.02 -6.02 8.50
C LYS A 62 -3.80 -7.33 8.56
N ALA A 63 -4.19 -7.77 9.75
CA ALA A 63 -4.96 -8.99 9.93
C ALA A 63 -6.34 -8.92 9.25
N PHE A 64 -7.01 -7.76 9.27
CA PHE A 64 -8.26 -7.55 8.53
C PHE A 64 -8.04 -7.63 7.02
N LEU A 65 -7.03 -6.95 6.48
CA LEU A 65 -6.70 -6.96 5.04
C LEU A 65 -6.19 -8.33 4.56
N ARG A 66 -5.66 -9.16 5.46
CA ARG A 66 -5.38 -10.59 5.21
C ARG A 66 -6.63 -11.47 5.34
N GLY A 67 -7.76 -10.93 5.82
CA GLY A 67 -8.98 -11.68 6.08
C GLY A 67 -8.86 -12.67 7.24
N ASN A 68 -7.89 -12.47 8.13
CA ASN A 68 -7.67 -13.31 9.31
C ASN A 68 -8.58 -12.92 10.48
N LYS A 69 -9.16 -11.72 10.44
CA LYS A 69 -10.10 -11.23 11.46
C LYS A 69 -11.08 -10.20 10.89
N PRO A 70 -12.24 -9.99 11.53
CA PRO A 70 -13.16 -8.92 11.14
C PRO A 70 -12.54 -7.52 11.33
N GLY A 71 -13.04 -6.56 10.53
CA GLY A 71 -12.69 -5.15 10.66
C GLY A 71 -13.24 -4.54 11.96
N LEU A 72 -12.63 -3.45 12.42
CA LEU A 72 -13.03 -2.77 13.66
C LEU A 72 -14.19 -1.79 13.47
N ILE A 73 -14.39 -1.33 12.23
CA ILE A 73 -15.43 -0.34 11.90
C ILE A 73 -16.77 -1.08 11.79
N LYS A 74 -17.75 -0.66 12.59
CA LYS A 74 -19.10 -1.25 12.60
C LYS A 74 -19.97 -0.65 11.51
N GLY A 75 -20.87 -1.45 10.94
CA GLY A 75 -21.79 -1.00 9.91
C GLY A 75 -21.16 -0.88 8.52
N GLU A 76 -19.92 -1.34 8.33
CA GLU A 76 -19.29 -1.38 7.01
C GLU A 76 -20.12 -2.20 6.03
N PRO A 77 -20.23 -1.75 4.77
CA PRO A 77 -20.89 -2.52 3.73
C PRO A 77 -20.28 -3.92 3.63
N LYS A 78 -21.13 -4.94 3.55
CA LYS A 78 -20.69 -6.34 3.28
C LYS A 78 -19.84 -6.44 2.01
N THR A 79 -19.99 -5.47 1.10
CA THR A 79 -19.21 -5.30 -0.12
C THR A 79 -17.70 -5.28 0.12
N MET A 80 -17.21 -4.64 1.19
CA MET A 80 -15.76 -4.56 1.46
C MET A 80 -15.15 -5.96 1.68
N LYS A 81 -15.91 -6.89 2.27
CA LYS A 81 -15.44 -8.28 2.45
C LYS A 81 -15.11 -8.97 1.12
N GLY A 82 -15.81 -8.65 0.03
CA GLY A 82 -15.53 -9.19 -1.30
C GLY A 82 -14.18 -8.71 -1.86
N PHE A 83 -13.79 -7.47 -1.51
CA PHE A 83 -12.55 -6.85 -1.97
C PHE A 83 -11.30 -7.28 -1.15
N ILE A 84 -11.46 -7.92 0.01
CA ILE A 84 -10.34 -8.47 0.80
C ILE A 84 -9.52 -9.51 0.01
N ASN A 85 -10.11 -10.15 -1.00
CA ASN A 85 -9.37 -11.05 -1.90
C ASN A 85 -8.29 -10.33 -2.72
N LEU A 86 -8.37 -9.00 -2.90
CA LEU A 86 -7.33 -8.21 -3.55
C LEU A 86 -6.11 -8.03 -2.63
N THR A 87 -6.34 -7.68 -1.37
CA THR A 87 -5.28 -7.39 -0.40
C THR A 87 -4.59 -8.64 0.12
N LYS A 88 -5.30 -9.77 0.17
CA LYS A 88 -4.70 -11.10 0.47
C LYS A 88 -3.59 -11.50 -0.49
N LYS A 89 -3.64 -11.05 -1.75
CA LYS A 89 -2.67 -11.39 -2.80
C LYS A 89 -1.41 -10.53 -2.77
N LEU A 90 -1.40 -9.46 -1.99
CA LEU A 90 -0.22 -8.62 -1.82
C LEU A 90 0.86 -9.39 -1.05
N ASN A 91 2.12 -9.23 -1.44
CA ASN A 91 3.21 -9.70 -0.58
C ASN A 91 3.30 -8.84 0.69
N ASP A 92 4.15 -9.23 1.64
CA ASP A 92 4.21 -8.53 2.94
C ASP A 92 4.68 -7.08 2.83
N SER A 93 5.62 -6.79 1.92
CA SER A 93 6.11 -5.42 1.70
C SER A 93 5.03 -4.53 1.07
N GLU A 94 4.29 -5.04 0.09
CA GLU A 94 3.17 -4.33 -0.53
C GLU A 94 2.04 -4.06 0.47
N LEU A 95 1.68 -5.07 1.27
CA LEU A 95 0.65 -4.90 2.30
C LEU A 95 1.10 -3.86 3.34
N GLU A 96 2.36 -3.90 3.76
CA GLU A 96 2.95 -2.96 4.70
C GLU A 96 2.92 -1.52 4.16
N ALA A 97 3.25 -1.34 2.88
CA ALA A 97 3.19 -0.05 2.20
C ALA A 97 1.75 0.48 2.13
N LEU A 98 0.79 -0.37 1.73
CA LEU A 98 -0.63 -0.02 1.70
C LEU A 98 -1.15 0.38 3.09
N VAL A 99 -0.86 -0.41 4.12
CA VAL A 99 -1.29 -0.13 5.49
C VAL A 99 -0.71 1.18 6.01
N THR A 100 0.57 1.44 5.72
CA THR A 100 1.22 2.70 6.08
C THR A 100 0.53 3.90 5.42
N TYR A 101 0.15 3.78 4.15
CA TYR A 101 -0.62 4.81 3.46
C TYR A 101 -2.01 5.00 4.06
N LEU A 102 -2.74 3.93 4.37
CA LEU A 102 -4.08 4.03 4.98
C LEU A 102 -4.05 4.73 6.35
N LEU A 103 -2.96 4.58 7.11
CA LEU A 103 -2.78 5.16 8.44
C LEU A 103 -2.14 6.57 8.43
N SER A 104 -1.87 7.15 7.27
CA SER A 104 -1.26 8.48 7.15
C SER A 104 -2.27 9.63 7.05
N PHE A 105 -3.55 9.38 7.36
CA PHE A 105 -4.69 10.31 7.23
C PHE A 105 -5.39 10.58 8.58
#